data_AF-Q2JNU5-F1
#
_entry.id   AF-Q2JNU5-F1
#
_cell.length_a   1.000
_cell.length_b   1.000
_cell.length_c   1.000
_cell.angle_alpha   90.00
_cell.angle_beta   90.00
_cell.angle_gamma   90.00
#
_symmetry.space_group_name_H-M   'P 1'
#
loop_
_entity.id
_entity.type
_entity.pdbx_description
1 polymer ?
#
loop_
_entity_poly.entity_id
_entity_poly.type
_entity_poly.pdbx_seq_one_letter_code
_entity_poly.pdbx_strand_id
1 'polypeptide(L)'
;MESRQRRQDPQTLQNLLRAAYQQLLERQPYQHEKTGELEKIEQDFLRGRIGIKRLVRQIGGSRLYRQLFFSAGCNTRCVEQGFKHFLGRAPASKEEVAAYHDILVHQGLQAMVNAFIDSEEYRHQFGNDHLPHPRQRLSGHPPLAYLLTNQMHRRHELGMQGSPLLHSLAAMEVGIP
;
A
#
# COMPACT_ATOMS: atom_id res chain seq x y z
N MET A 1 -24.30 26.57 -11.87
CA MET A 1 -23.05 27.00 -12.55
C MET A 1 -21.98 27.16 -11.47
N GLU A 2 -20.72 26.84 -11.79
CA GLU A 2 -19.53 26.87 -10.92
C GLU A 2 -19.22 25.62 -10.06
N SER A 3 -19.03 24.48 -10.73
CA SER A 3 -18.02 23.51 -10.29
C SER A 3 -16.72 23.84 -11.03
N ARG A 4 -16.05 24.92 -10.62
CA ARG A 4 -14.71 25.26 -11.12
C ARG A 4 -13.82 24.07 -10.83
N GLN A 5 -13.44 23.35 -11.88
CA GLN A 5 -12.32 22.42 -11.84
C GLN A 5 -11.14 23.24 -11.31
N ARG A 6 -10.81 23.09 -10.02
CA ARG A 6 -9.57 23.64 -9.47
C ARG A 6 -8.50 22.98 -10.30
N ARG A 7 -7.94 23.68 -11.29
CA ARG A 7 -6.71 23.26 -11.96
C ARG A 7 -5.70 23.15 -10.83
N GLN A 8 -5.44 21.92 -10.40
CA GLN A 8 -4.41 21.67 -9.41
C GLN A 8 -3.09 22.14 -10.02
N ASP A 9 -2.33 22.88 -9.23
CA ASP A 9 -1.05 23.40 -9.67
C ASP A 9 -0.15 22.21 -10.13
N PRO A 10 0.51 22.32 -11.30
CA PRO A 10 1.31 21.21 -11.86
C PRO A 10 2.39 20.71 -10.89
N GLN A 11 2.96 21.59 -10.08
CA GLN A 11 3.98 21.24 -9.11
C GLN A 11 3.39 20.48 -7.92
N THR A 12 2.17 20.83 -7.52
CA THR A 12 1.39 20.07 -6.53
C THR A 12 1.10 18.64 -7.00
N LEU A 13 0.68 18.46 -8.25
CA LEU A 13 0.46 17.13 -8.82
C LEU A 13 1.76 16.31 -8.87
N GLN A 14 2.88 16.91 -9.25
CA GLN A 14 4.17 16.24 -9.22
C GLN A 14 4.60 15.83 -7.80
N ASN A 15 4.33 16.68 -6.80
CA ASN A 15 4.60 16.36 -5.40
C ASN A 15 3.74 15.18 -4.91
N LEU A 16 2.46 15.16 -5.27
CA LEU A 16 1.57 14.05 -4.96
C LEU A 16 2.03 12.74 -5.64
N LEU A 17 2.44 12.80 -6.90
CA LEU A 17 2.98 11.64 -7.60
C LEU A 17 4.25 11.09 -6.91
N ARG A 18 5.18 11.98 -6.54
CA ARG A 18 6.38 11.61 -5.78
C ARG A 18 6.02 10.96 -4.44
N ALA A 19 5.06 11.52 -3.72
CA ALA A 19 4.57 10.98 -2.45
C ALA A 19 3.91 9.60 -2.63
N ALA A 20 3.13 9.41 -3.69
CA ALA A 20 2.53 8.12 -4.04
C ALA A 20 3.60 7.05 -4.25
N TYR A 21 4.69 7.37 -4.95
CA TYR A 21 5.81 6.45 -5.12
C TYR A 21 6.53 6.13 -3.81
N GLN A 22 6.79 7.13 -2.96
CA GLN A 22 7.37 6.87 -1.65
C GLN A 22 6.49 5.93 -0.80
N GLN A 23 5.18 6.15 -0.82
CA GLN A 23 4.26 5.35 -0.02
C GLN A 23 4.09 3.92 -0.55
N LEU A 24 3.95 3.75 -1.88
CA LEU A 24 3.59 2.47 -2.49
C LEU A 24 4.79 1.65 -2.93
N LEU A 25 5.88 2.29 -3.33
CA LEU A 25 7.10 1.63 -3.81
C LEU A 25 8.25 1.72 -2.81
N GLU A 26 8.09 2.45 -1.70
CA GLU A 26 9.13 2.71 -0.69
C GLU A 26 10.38 3.45 -1.25
N ARG A 27 10.37 3.81 -2.53
CA ARG A 27 11.43 4.51 -3.24
C ARG A 27 10.91 5.22 -4.48
N GLN A 28 11.73 6.07 -5.09
CA GLN A 28 11.44 6.58 -6.42
C GLN A 28 11.81 5.52 -7.49
N PRO A 29 10.97 5.30 -8.51
CA PRO A 29 11.31 4.43 -9.62
C PRO A 29 12.42 5.04 -10.50
N TYR A 30 13.33 4.19 -10.99
CA TYR A 30 14.37 4.59 -11.93
C TYR A 30 13.77 4.93 -13.30
N GLN A 31 14.46 5.73 -14.11
CA GLN A 31 13.97 6.14 -15.43
C GLN A 31 13.59 4.95 -16.33
N HIS A 32 14.40 3.87 -16.32
CA HIS A 32 14.13 2.68 -17.13
C HIS A 32 12.92 1.88 -16.65
N GLU A 33 12.55 1.98 -15.37
CA GLU A 33 11.37 1.30 -14.80
C GLU A 33 10.08 2.06 -15.10
N LYS A 34 10.20 3.38 -15.32
CA LYS A 34 9.05 4.22 -15.70
C LYS A 34 8.58 3.98 -17.12
N THR A 35 9.47 3.53 -18.00
CA THR A 35 9.16 3.35 -19.42
C THR A 35 7.98 2.41 -19.64
N GLY A 36 6.96 2.88 -20.38
CA GLY A 36 5.80 2.07 -20.75
C GLY A 36 4.60 2.27 -19.84
N GLU A 37 4.37 1.34 -18.90
CA GLU A 37 3.14 1.32 -18.09
C GLU A 37 3.08 2.50 -17.10
N LEU A 38 4.15 2.70 -16.31
CA LEU A 38 4.21 3.76 -15.31
C LEU A 38 4.15 5.15 -15.94
N GLU A 39 4.86 5.40 -17.04
CA GLU A 39 4.80 6.66 -17.76
C GLU A 39 3.37 7.02 -18.19
N LYS A 40 2.58 6.05 -18.68
CA LYS A 40 1.17 6.28 -19.04
C LYS A 40 0.34 6.68 -17.82
N ILE A 41 0.55 5.99 -16.68
CA ILE A 41 -0.12 6.30 -15.42
C ILE A 41 0.24 7.72 -14.95
N GLU A 42 1.53 8.09 -14.99
CA GLU A 42 2.02 9.43 -14.64
C GLU A 42 1.36 10.50 -15.51
N GLN A 43 1.36 10.31 -16.83
CA GLN A 43 0.77 11.26 -17.76
C GLN A 43 -0.74 11.42 -17.57
N ASP A 44 -1.46 10.32 -17.33
CA ASP A 44 -2.90 10.39 -17.08
C ASP A 44 -3.22 11.10 -15.76
N PHE A 45 -2.39 10.93 -14.74
CA PHE A 45 -2.54 11.63 -13.47
C PHE A 45 -2.22 13.13 -13.60
N LEU A 46 -1.09 13.48 -14.21
CA LEU A 46 -0.67 14.88 -14.41
C LEU A 46 -1.63 15.66 -15.32
N ARG A 47 -2.33 14.98 -16.23
CA ARG A 47 -3.40 15.55 -17.08
C ARG A 47 -4.77 15.58 -16.38
N GLY A 48 -4.89 15.06 -15.15
CA GLY A 48 -6.14 15.01 -14.39
C GLY A 48 -7.18 14.03 -14.95
N ARG A 49 -6.77 13.03 -15.75
CA ARG A 49 -7.67 12.00 -16.29
C ARG A 49 -8.00 10.92 -15.25
N ILE A 50 -7.11 10.74 -14.27
CA ILE A 50 -7.29 9.81 -13.16
C ILE A 50 -7.13 10.55 -11.83
N GLY A 51 -7.95 10.21 -10.84
CA GLY A 51 -7.83 10.71 -9.48
C GLY A 51 -6.87 9.87 -8.63
N ILE A 52 -6.63 10.30 -7.40
CA ILE A 52 -5.64 9.71 -6.48
C ILE A 52 -5.94 8.23 -6.20
N LYS A 53 -7.19 7.87 -5.87
CA LYS A 53 -7.57 6.46 -5.65
C LYS A 53 -7.23 5.55 -6.84
N ARG A 54 -7.44 6.06 -8.07
CA ARG A 54 -7.16 5.31 -9.30
C ARG A 54 -5.66 5.25 -9.61
N LEU A 55 -4.91 6.30 -9.30
CA LEU A 55 -3.45 6.29 -9.34
C LEU A 55 -2.88 5.20 -8.42
N VAL A 56 -3.33 5.16 -7.16
CA VAL A 56 -2.89 4.17 -6.17
C VAL A 56 -3.18 2.74 -6.66
N ARG A 57 -4.37 2.51 -7.21
CA ARG A 57 -4.76 1.21 -7.79
C ARG A 57 -3.85 0.81 -8.95
N GLN A 58 -3.57 1.73 -9.87
CA GLN A 58 -2.75 1.43 -11.04
C GLN A 58 -1.28 1.20 -10.67
N ILE A 59 -0.72 1.96 -9.71
CA ILE A 59 0.63 1.72 -9.20
C ILE A 59 0.71 0.38 -8.47
N GLY A 60 -0.25 0.07 -7.58
CA GLY A 60 -0.27 -1.19 -6.84
C GLY A 60 -0.44 -2.44 -7.72
N GLY A 61 -1.15 -2.30 -8.84
CA GLY A 61 -1.30 -3.36 -9.84
C GLY A 61 -0.15 -3.43 -10.86
N SER A 62 0.79 -2.48 -10.83
CA SER A 62 1.82 -2.36 -11.86
C SER A 62 2.81 -3.51 -11.85
N ARG A 63 3.46 -3.72 -13.01
CA ARG A 63 4.54 -4.70 -13.11
C ARG A 63 5.70 -4.39 -12.15
N LEU A 64 6.00 -3.11 -11.92
CA LEU A 64 7.06 -2.72 -10.99
C LEU A 64 6.72 -3.10 -9.54
N TYR A 65 5.48 -2.81 -9.10
CA TYR A 65 5.05 -3.20 -7.75
C TYR A 65 5.14 -4.72 -7.56
N ARG A 66 4.73 -5.48 -8.58
CA ARG A 66 4.89 -6.93 -8.58
C ARG A 66 6.35 -7.35 -8.43
N GLN A 67 7.28 -6.76 -9.19
CA GLN A 67 8.70 -7.12 -9.10
C GLN A 67 9.33 -6.80 -7.74
N LEU A 68 8.87 -5.74 -7.07
CA LEU A 68 9.39 -5.33 -5.77
C LEU A 68 8.87 -6.17 -4.61
N PHE A 69 7.57 -6.49 -4.62
CA PHE A 69 6.90 -7.04 -3.43
C PHE A 69 6.25 -8.40 -3.64
N PHE A 70 6.20 -8.90 -4.88
CA PHE A 70 5.62 -10.19 -5.21
C PHE A 70 6.66 -11.09 -5.88
N SER A 71 7.28 -11.96 -5.09
CA SER A 71 8.13 -13.05 -5.57
C SER A 71 7.62 -14.40 -5.07
N ALA A 72 7.89 -15.45 -5.84
CA ALA A 72 7.47 -16.81 -5.50
C ALA A 72 8.00 -17.20 -4.10
N GLY A 73 7.10 -17.60 -3.20
CA GLY A 73 7.45 -18.02 -1.84
C GLY A 73 7.31 -16.95 -0.75
N CYS A 74 6.86 -15.73 -1.08
CA CYS A 74 6.66 -14.67 -0.09
C CYS A 74 5.26 -14.02 -0.11
N ASN A 75 4.23 -14.79 -0.46
CA ASN A 75 2.83 -14.30 -0.53
C ASN A 75 2.38 -13.62 0.76
N THR A 76 2.66 -14.20 1.93
CA THR A 76 2.36 -13.58 3.23
C THR A 76 3.01 -12.22 3.37
N ARG A 77 4.30 -12.10 3.02
CA ARG A 77 5.03 -10.82 3.06
C ARG A 77 4.42 -9.80 2.09
N CYS A 78 3.97 -10.25 0.92
CA CYS A 78 3.28 -9.39 -0.04
C CYS A 78 1.99 -8.81 0.56
N VAL A 79 1.21 -9.65 1.26
CA VAL A 79 0.01 -9.22 1.98
C VAL A 79 0.36 -8.22 3.08
N GLU A 80 1.37 -8.51 3.91
CA GLU A 80 1.84 -7.62 4.98
C GLU A 80 2.25 -6.24 4.43
N GLN A 81 2.99 -6.21 3.31
CA GLN A 81 3.35 -4.96 2.64
C GLN A 81 2.14 -4.26 2.03
N GLY A 82 1.13 -5.00 1.54
CA GLY A 82 -0.14 -4.44 1.10
C GLY A 82 -0.84 -3.64 2.21
N PHE A 83 -0.94 -4.20 3.42
CA PHE A 83 -1.50 -3.48 4.58
C PHE A 83 -0.74 -2.18 4.87
N LYS A 84 0.59 -2.22 4.81
CA LYS A 84 1.44 -1.04 5.00
C LYS A 84 1.19 0.01 3.91
N HIS A 85 1.25 -0.37 2.64
CA HIS A 85 1.21 0.54 1.50
C HIS A 85 -0.17 1.14 1.29
N PHE A 86 -1.25 0.34 1.39
CA PHE A 86 -2.60 0.77 1.05
C PHE A 86 -3.42 1.23 2.26
N LEU A 87 -3.23 0.62 3.44
CA LEU A 87 -3.98 0.96 4.66
C LEU A 87 -3.14 1.74 5.69
N GLY A 88 -1.83 1.88 5.48
CA GLY A 88 -0.95 2.63 6.38
C GLY A 88 -0.78 1.99 7.75
N ARG A 89 -0.99 0.68 7.87
CA ARG A 89 -0.99 -0.08 9.14
C ARG A 89 -0.49 -1.51 8.95
N ALA A 90 -0.12 -2.17 10.03
CA ALA A 90 0.12 -3.62 10.06
C ALA A 90 -1.21 -4.38 10.18
N PRO A 91 -1.27 -5.64 9.69
CA PRO A 91 -2.41 -6.51 9.95
C PRO A 91 -2.68 -6.64 11.45
N ALA A 92 -3.95 -6.63 11.85
CA ALA A 92 -4.35 -6.72 13.24
C ALA A 92 -4.41 -8.17 13.73
N SER A 93 -4.66 -9.13 12.82
CA SER A 93 -4.86 -10.53 13.16
C SER A 93 -4.43 -11.45 12.02
N LYS A 94 -4.24 -12.75 12.31
CA LYS A 94 -3.84 -13.74 11.30
C LYS A 94 -4.95 -14.00 10.29
N GLU A 95 -6.20 -13.86 10.71
CA GLU A 95 -7.41 -14.04 9.90
C GLU A 95 -7.45 -13.02 8.77
N GLU A 96 -7.10 -11.76 9.06
CA GLU A 96 -6.96 -10.72 8.03
C GLU A 96 -5.87 -11.13 7.02
N VAL A 97 -4.70 -11.55 7.50
CA VAL A 97 -3.61 -11.98 6.61
C VAL A 97 -4.04 -13.17 5.74
N ALA A 98 -4.74 -14.15 6.33
CA ALA A 98 -5.23 -15.32 5.63
C ALA A 98 -6.26 -14.96 4.54
N ALA A 99 -7.19 -14.05 4.83
CA ALA A 99 -8.20 -13.61 3.88
C ALA A 99 -7.59 -12.94 2.64
N TYR A 100 -6.64 -12.02 2.82
CA TYR A 100 -5.96 -11.37 1.69
C TYR A 100 -4.96 -12.30 0.99
N HIS A 101 -4.37 -13.25 1.72
CA HIS A 101 -3.53 -14.29 1.12
C HIS A 101 -4.35 -15.19 0.18
N ASP A 102 -5.56 -15.58 0.59
CA ASP A 102 -6.47 -16.38 -0.24
C ASP A 102 -6.82 -15.65 -1.55
N ILE A 103 -7.20 -14.37 -1.45
CA ILE A 103 -7.45 -13.52 -2.63
C ILE A 103 -6.21 -13.46 -3.53
N LEU A 104 -5.02 -13.29 -2.95
CA LEU A 104 -3.77 -13.23 -3.71
C LEU A 104 -3.48 -14.53 -4.46
N VAL A 105 -3.68 -15.68 -3.82
CA VAL A 105 -3.42 -17.01 -4.41
C VAL A 105 -4.44 -17.34 -5.50
N HIS A 106 -5.72 -17.06 -5.26
CA HIS A 106 -6.79 -17.46 -6.18
C HIS A 106 -7.08 -16.45 -7.29
N GLN A 107 -6.94 -15.16 -7.02
CA GLN A 107 -7.34 -14.09 -7.94
C GLN A 107 -6.17 -13.18 -8.37
N GLY A 108 -5.00 -13.34 -7.72
CA GLY A 108 -3.79 -12.62 -8.06
C GLY A 108 -3.67 -11.23 -7.42
N LEU A 109 -2.51 -10.60 -7.68
CA LEU A 109 -2.11 -9.32 -7.08
C LEU A 109 -3.12 -8.19 -7.30
N GLN A 110 -3.67 -8.09 -8.52
CA GLN A 110 -4.59 -7.00 -8.87
C GLN A 110 -5.90 -7.09 -8.09
N ALA A 111 -6.41 -8.30 -7.87
CA ALA A 111 -7.61 -8.52 -7.07
C ALA A 111 -7.36 -8.17 -5.59
N MET A 112 -6.20 -8.54 -5.05
CA MET A 112 -5.81 -8.18 -3.69
C MET A 112 -5.73 -6.64 -3.51
N VAL A 113 -5.12 -5.94 -4.46
CA VAL A 113 -5.03 -4.46 -4.46
C VAL A 113 -6.43 -3.83 -4.51
N ASN A 114 -7.32 -4.37 -5.35
CA ASN A 114 -8.70 -3.89 -5.39
C ASN A 114 -9.42 -4.12 -4.06
N ALA A 115 -9.24 -5.28 -3.43
CA ALA A 115 -9.83 -5.58 -2.13
C ALA A 115 -9.41 -4.56 -1.05
N PHE A 116 -8.13 -4.16 -1.02
CA PHE A 116 -7.66 -3.10 -0.12
C PHE A 116 -8.31 -1.75 -0.42
N ILE A 117 -8.32 -1.34 -1.68
CA ILE A 117 -8.75 0.01 -2.12
C ILE A 117 -10.28 0.19 -2.07
N ASP A 118 -11.04 -0.90 -2.22
CA ASP A 118 -12.50 -0.89 -2.17
C ASP A 118 -13.06 -1.25 -0.79
N SER A 119 -12.18 -1.54 0.18
CA SER A 119 -12.57 -1.71 1.58
C SER A 119 -13.23 -0.46 2.16
N GLU A 120 -14.14 -0.66 3.11
CA GLU A 120 -14.78 0.44 3.84
C GLU A 120 -13.76 1.24 4.63
N GLU A 121 -12.75 0.56 5.21
CA GLU A 121 -11.67 1.19 5.96
C GLU A 121 -10.90 2.20 5.10
N TYR A 122 -10.53 1.83 3.88
CA TYR A 122 -9.86 2.74 2.94
C TYR A 122 -10.74 3.96 2.64
N ARG A 123 -12.03 3.72 2.37
CA ARG A 123 -13.01 4.77 2.06
C ARG A 123 -13.18 5.76 3.21
N HIS A 124 -13.28 5.26 4.44
CA HIS A 124 -13.43 6.08 5.63
C HIS A 124 -12.17 6.87 5.97
N GLN A 125 -10.99 6.28 5.75
CA GLN A 125 -9.73 6.90 6.15
C GLN A 125 -9.17 7.89 5.12
N PHE A 126 -9.20 7.55 3.83
CA PHE A 126 -8.56 8.31 2.76
C PHE A 126 -9.57 8.86 1.74
N GLY A 127 -10.68 8.16 1.54
CA GLY A 127 -11.67 8.51 0.53
C GLY A 127 -11.10 8.39 -0.89
N ASN A 128 -11.42 9.34 -1.76
CA ASN A 128 -10.96 9.36 -3.16
C ASN A 128 -9.84 10.36 -3.42
N ASP A 129 -9.61 11.29 -2.49
CA ASP A 129 -8.83 12.51 -2.69
C ASP A 129 -7.54 12.56 -1.87
N HIS A 130 -7.28 11.55 -1.03
CA HIS A 130 -6.06 11.48 -0.22
C HIS A 130 -5.23 10.25 -0.55
N LEU A 131 -3.92 10.41 -0.49
CA LEU A 131 -2.98 9.30 -0.58
C LEU A 131 -3.01 8.49 0.73
N PRO A 132 -2.78 7.16 0.64
CA PRO A 132 -2.48 6.37 1.82
C PRO A 132 -1.32 6.98 2.58
N HIS A 133 -1.41 7.00 3.90
CA HIS A 133 -0.35 7.50 4.76
C HIS A 133 -0.31 6.68 6.05
N PRO A 134 0.86 6.55 6.71
CA PRO A 134 0.98 5.83 7.95
C PRO A 134 0.02 6.40 8.99
N ARG A 135 -0.76 5.53 9.62
CA ARG A 135 -1.71 5.97 10.66
C ARG A 135 -0.97 6.26 11.95
N GLN A 136 -0.92 7.54 12.34
CA GLN A 136 -0.62 7.91 13.72
C GLN A 136 -1.81 7.50 14.60
N ARG A 137 -1.50 6.87 15.74
CA ARG A 137 -2.46 6.23 16.67
C ARG A 137 -3.85 6.87 16.65
N LEU A 138 -4.79 6.24 15.96
CA LEU A 138 -6.21 6.41 16.22
C LEU A 138 -6.60 5.39 17.29
N SER A 139 -7.03 5.92 18.44
CA SER A 139 -7.57 5.19 19.60
C SER A 139 -8.51 4.06 19.16
N GLY A 140 -8.09 2.80 19.30
CA GLY A 140 -8.93 1.63 19.01
C GLY A 140 -8.18 0.37 18.51
N HIS A 141 -6.95 0.50 18.03
CA HIS A 141 -6.13 -0.65 17.61
C HIS A 141 -5.29 -1.22 18.76
N PRO A 142 -5.05 -2.54 18.81
CA PRO A 142 -4.14 -3.14 19.78
C PRO A 142 -2.77 -2.46 19.71
N PRO A 143 -2.12 -2.16 20.85
CA PRO A 143 -0.79 -1.53 20.88
C PRO A 143 0.25 -2.22 19.97
N LEU A 144 0.09 -3.53 19.75
CA LEU A 144 0.99 -4.35 18.94
C LEU A 144 0.85 -4.09 17.44
N ALA A 145 -0.36 -3.88 16.90
CA ALA A 145 -0.52 -3.52 15.49
C ALA A 145 0.25 -2.21 15.16
N TYR A 146 0.28 -1.28 16.11
CA TYR A 146 1.08 -0.06 16.02
C TYR A 146 2.59 -0.32 16.10
N LEU A 147 3.05 -1.13 17.06
CA LEU A 147 4.47 -1.50 17.17
C LEU A 147 4.99 -2.20 15.92
N LEU A 148 4.20 -3.12 15.37
CA LEU A 148 4.49 -3.83 14.14
C LEU A 148 4.50 -2.89 12.93
N THR A 149 3.56 -1.92 12.87
CA THR A 149 3.57 -0.88 11.83
C THR A 149 4.89 -0.11 11.85
N ASN A 150 5.31 0.36 13.02
CA ASN A 150 6.57 1.09 13.18
C ASN A 150 7.80 0.23 12.86
N GLN A 151 7.76 -1.08 13.17
CA GLN A 151 8.83 -2.00 12.83
C GLN A 151 8.91 -2.23 11.31
N MET A 152 7.77 -2.35 10.62
CA MET A 152 7.73 -2.52 9.16
C MET A 152 8.21 -1.27 8.42
N HIS A 153 7.98 -0.07 8.96
CA HIS A 153 8.55 1.17 8.40
C HIS A 153 10.07 1.23 8.58
N ARG A 154 10.59 0.88 9.76
CA ARG A 154 12.05 0.89 10.04
C ARG A 154 12.85 -0.23 9.37
N ARG A 155 12.25 -1.39 9.06
CA ARG A 155 12.98 -2.53 8.47
C ARG A 155 13.40 -2.33 7.02
N HIS A 156 12.70 -1.49 6.25
CA HIS A 156 13.13 -1.11 4.90
C HIS A 156 14.52 -0.45 4.95
N GLU A 157 14.86 0.24 6.04
CA GLU A 157 16.18 0.84 6.25
C GLU A 157 17.28 -0.19 6.58
N LEU A 158 16.92 -1.43 6.97
CA LEU A 158 17.87 -2.44 7.50
C LEU A 158 18.05 -3.68 6.59
N GLY A 159 17.40 -3.76 5.43
CA GLY A 159 17.67 -4.80 4.41
C GLY A 159 17.33 -6.26 4.80
N MET A 160 16.57 -6.48 5.87
CA MET A 160 16.30 -7.82 6.41
C MET A 160 15.23 -8.60 5.60
N GLN A 161 15.55 -9.82 5.15
CA GLN A 161 14.62 -10.72 4.45
C GLN A 161 13.99 -11.75 5.42
N GLY A 162 12.66 -11.71 5.57
CA GLY A 162 11.85 -12.65 6.37
C GLY A 162 10.56 -11.99 6.88
N SER A 163 9.47 -12.74 7.05
CA SER A 163 8.15 -12.26 7.52
C SER A 163 8.13 -12.17 9.06
N PRO A 164 8.21 -10.99 9.68
CA PRO A 164 8.28 -10.87 11.14
C PRO A 164 6.91 -11.00 11.81
N LEU A 165 5.82 -10.74 11.08
CA LEU A 165 4.51 -10.59 11.70
C LEU A 165 3.85 -11.92 11.98
N LEU A 166 3.92 -12.90 11.08
CA LEU A 166 3.33 -14.22 11.34
C LEU A 166 4.00 -14.90 12.54
N HIS A 167 5.32 -14.76 12.71
CA HIS A 167 6.02 -15.29 13.88
C HIS A 167 5.62 -14.56 15.17
N SER A 168 5.52 -13.23 15.13
CA SER A 168 5.13 -12.41 16.29
C SER A 168 3.65 -12.61 16.67
N LEU A 169 2.76 -12.73 15.68
CA LEU A 169 1.34 -13.05 15.87
C LEU A 169 1.16 -14.50 16.36
N ALA A 170 2.03 -15.42 15.95
CA ALA A 170 2.01 -16.80 16.44
C ALA A 170 2.47 -16.93 17.89
N ALA A 171 3.50 -16.18 18.30
CA ALA A 171 3.94 -16.12 19.69
C ALA A 171 2.90 -15.51 20.65
N MET A 172 1.82 -14.89 20.14
CA MET A 172 0.78 -14.28 20.95
C MET A 172 -0.44 -15.18 21.20
N GLU A 173 -0.75 -16.11 20.31
CA GLU A 173 -1.87 -17.06 20.52
C GLU A 173 -1.50 -18.19 21.48
N VAL A 174 -0.23 -18.55 21.49
CA VAL A 174 0.33 -19.44 22.49
C VAL A 174 0.85 -18.52 23.58
N GLY A 175 0.14 -18.38 24.70
CA GLY A 175 0.57 -17.60 25.86
C GLY A 175 1.84 -18.18 26.50
N ILE A 176 2.96 -18.13 25.78
CA ILE A 176 4.26 -18.57 26.23
C ILE A 176 4.99 -17.32 26.75
N PRO A 177 5.45 -17.34 28.01
CA PRO A 177 6.10 -16.20 28.65
C PRO A 177 7.43 -15.80 27.98
#